data_AF-X0XID0-F1
#
_entry.id   AF-X0XID0-F1
#
_cell.length_a   1.000
_cell.length_b   1.000
_cell.length_c   1.000
_cell.angle_alpha   90.00
_cell.angle_beta   90.00
_cell.angle_gamma   90.00
#
_symmetry.space_group_name_H-M   'P 1'
#
loop_
_entity.id
_entity.type
_entity.pdbx_description
1 polymer ?
#
loop_
_entity_poly.entity_id
_entity_poly.type
_entity_poly.pdbx_seq_one_letter_code
_entity_poly.pdbx_strand_id
1 'polypeptide(L)'
;TWGYNVTDEEYEAIGQGDFLFFDYVHPRVKAARDRGAFTVGVKIPFIPSRTTPKGVLSTLPRYRQYGRLLTEECSDLVLTSGVPFTEGVLHIPEIPAVRACAMSVQGVGMFYWMLSAEIAVRDKGGEMGGSEKALEYIELVKERGARIRGDLDQIDAAAQAMVECVKNGGRYWTHSYGCKMDSEIYGRASGLAMVQLIRSENMEEKAKPGDFAVIAGEFSDVKENVEMARALKSIGVKVIAVGPA
;
A
#
# COMPACT_ATOMS: atom_id res chain seq x y z
N THR A 1 15.73 8.86 0.83
CA THR A 1 15.49 8.13 -0.44
C THR A 1 14.48 7.03 -0.15
N TRP A 2 13.37 6.97 -0.89
CA TRP A 2 12.47 5.82 -0.81
C TRP A 2 13.21 4.56 -1.25
N GLY A 3 12.97 3.41 -0.59
CA GLY A 3 13.75 2.16 -0.75
C GLY A 3 13.85 1.53 -2.14
N TYR A 4 13.26 2.16 -3.17
CA TYR A 4 13.42 1.79 -4.58
C TYR A 4 14.71 2.33 -5.22
N ASN A 5 15.41 3.25 -4.55
CA ASN A 5 16.61 3.91 -5.09
C ASN A 5 17.91 3.52 -4.36
N VAL A 6 17.90 2.44 -3.58
CA VAL A 6 19.14 1.94 -2.94
C VAL A 6 19.97 1.24 -4.00
N THR A 7 21.19 1.70 -4.23
CA THR A 7 22.12 1.09 -5.20
C THR A 7 22.59 -0.28 -4.72
N ASP A 8 23.15 -1.06 -5.63
CA ASP A 8 23.73 -2.36 -5.29
C ASP A 8 24.88 -2.18 -4.29
N GLU A 9 25.70 -1.14 -4.47
CA GLU A 9 26.81 -0.77 -3.59
C GLU A 9 26.32 -0.38 -2.19
N GLU A 10 25.26 0.42 -2.09
CA GLU A 10 24.64 0.79 -0.81
C GLU A 10 24.11 -0.45 -0.08
N TYR A 11 23.51 -1.40 -0.81
CA TYR A 11 23.05 -2.67 -0.22
C TYR A 11 24.21 -3.59 0.19
N GLU A 12 25.32 -3.58 -0.54
CA GLU A 12 26.52 -4.37 -0.22
C GLU A 12 27.25 -3.87 1.01
N ALA A 13 27.18 -2.56 1.29
CA ALA A 13 27.78 -1.96 2.47
C ALA A 13 27.09 -2.36 3.80
N ILE A 14 25.81 -2.78 3.76
CA ILE A 14 25.04 -3.17 4.95
C ILE A 14 25.64 -4.46 5.56
N GLY A 15 26.03 -4.43 6.83
CA GLY A 15 26.67 -5.56 7.49
C GLY A 15 26.60 -5.49 9.00
N GLN A 16 27.63 -6.01 9.68
CA GLN A 16 27.66 -6.09 11.13
C GLN A 16 27.44 -4.72 11.81
N GLY A 17 26.47 -4.68 12.72
CA GLY A 17 26.10 -3.46 13.45
C GLY A 17 24.97 -2.65 12.79
N ASP A 18 24.65 -2.94 11.53
CA ASP A 18 23.51 -2.33 10.84
C ASP A 18 22.20 -3.05 11.16
N PHE A 19 21.11 -2.34 10.91
CA PHE A 19 19.75 -2.83 11.07
C PHE A 19 18.99 -2.75 9.74
N LEU A 20 18.29 -3.82 9.38
CA LEU A 20 17.42 -3.84 8.20
C LEU A 20 16.00 -4.29 8.54
N PHE A 21 15.03 -3.41 8.31
CA PHE A 21 13.61 -3.73 8.38
C PHE A 21 13.04 -3.90 6.97
N PHE A 22 12.37 -5.03 6.70
CA PHE A 22 11.90 -5.35 5.36
C PHE A 22 10.60 -6.16 5.35
N ASP A 23 9.84 -6.04 4.26
CA ASP A 23 8.61 -6.78 3.98
C ASP A 23 8.68 -7.61 2.68
N TYR A 24 9.75 -7.44 1.89
CA TYR A 24 10.06 -8.24 0.71
C TYR A 24 11.31 -9.10 0.90
N VAL A 25 11.18 -10.40 0.60
CA VAL A 25 12.33 -11.29 0.52
C VAL A 25 13.17 -10.98 -0.72
N HIS A 26 14.49 -10.92 -0.54
CA HIS A 26 15.42 -10.68 -1.64
C HIS A 26 16.79 -11.29 -1.33
N PRO A 27 17.53 -11.81 -2.34
CA PRO A 27 18.89 -12.30 -2.13
C PRO A 27 19.83 -11.28 -1.47
N ARG A 28 19.65 -9.98 -1.75
CA ARG A 28 20.42 -8.89 -1.12
C ARG A 28 20.14 -8.74 0.37
N VAL A 29 18.89 -8.92 0.80
CA VAL A 29 18.51 -8.91 2.23
C VAL A 29 19.17 -10.09 2.94
N LYS A 30 19.08 -11.28 2.35
CA LYS A 30 19.78 -12.45 2.86
C LYS A 30 21.29 -12.23 2.94
N ALA A 31 21.89 -11.66 1.92
CA ALA A 31 23.32 -11.37 1.92
C ALA A 31 23.72 -10.37 3.01
N ALA A 32 22.93 -9.31 3.24
CA ALA A 32 23.17 -8.37 4.33
C ALA A 32 23.08 -9.04 5.71
N ARG A 33 22.08 -9.90 5.92
CA ARG A 33 21.97 -10.74 7.11
C ARG A 33 23.20 -11.64 7.29
N ASP A 34 23.60 -12.33 6.23
CA ASP A 34 24.74 -13.25 6.26
C ASP A 34 26.07 -12.50 6.53
N ARG A 35 26.14 -11.18 6.25
CA ARG A 35 27.23 -10.27 6.63
C ARG A 35 27.15 -9.74 8.08
N GLY A 36 26.11 -10.10 8.84
CA GLY A 36 25.96 -9.77 10.26
C GLY A 36 25.03 -8.60 10.58
N ALA A 37 24.29 -8.08 9.60
CA ALA A 37 23.23 -7.09 9.88
C ALA A 37 22.11 -7.73 10.71
N PHE A 38 21.55 -6.99 11.67
CA PHE A 38 20.36 -7.43 12.40
C PHE A 38 19.12 -7.17 11.55
N THR A 39 18.48 -8.25 11.12
CA THR A 39 17.40 -8.19 10.12
C THR A 39 16.03 -8.53 10.71
N VAL A 40 15.04 -7.69 10.43
CA VAL A 40 13.66 -7.84 10.90
C VAL A 40 12.72 -7.89 9.72
N GLY A 41 12.19 -9.08 9.44
CA GLY A 41 11.23 -9.32 8.36
C GLY A 41 9.79 -9.24 8.85
N VAL A 42 8.89 -8.71 8.02
CA VAL A 42 7.44 -8.76 8.26
C VAL A 42 6.80 -9.83 7.39
N LYS A 43 6.02 -10.73 7.99
CA LYS A 43 5.11 -11.61 7.25
C LYS A 43 3.94 -10.81 6.73
N ILE A 44 3.82 -10.75 5.41
CA ILE A 44 2.69 -10.17 4.70
C ILE A 44 2.11 -11.14 3.67
N PRO A 45 0.86 -10.94 3.23
CA PRO A 45 0.26 -11.69 2.13
C PRO A 45 1.16 -11.70 0.89
N PHE A 46 1.09 -12.79 0.12
CA PHE A 46 1.83 -13.03 -1.12
C PHE A 46 3.37 -13.09 -1.04
N ILE A 47 3.96 -12.88 0.13
CA ILE A 47 5.38 -13.09 0.35
C ILE A 47 5.59 -14.50 0.93
N PRO A 48 6.58 -15.26 0.42
CA PRO A 48 6.84 -16.59 0.92
C PRO A 48 7.27 -16.55 2.39
N SER A 49 6.60 -17.35 3.21
CA SER A 49 6.98 -17.62 4.59
C SER A 49 6.77 -19.11 4.87
N ARG A 50 7.28 -19.59 6.02
CA ARG A 50 7.06 -20.98 6.44
C ARG A 50 5.57 -21.35 6.61
N THR A 51 4.72 -20.34 6.81
CA THR A 51 3.27 -20.48 6.99
C THR A 51 2.47 -20.29 5.70
N THR A 52 3.14 -19.98 4.58
CA THR A 52 2.49 -19.85 3.27
C THR A 52 2.03 -21.23 2.77
N PRO A 53 0.76 -21.39 2.33
CA PRO A 53 0.28 -22.62 1.72
C PRO A 53 1.17 -23.09 0.57
N LYS A 54 1.42 -24.38 0.43
CA LYS A 54 2.27 -24.90 -0.64
C LYS A 54 1.64 -24.67 -2.02
N GLY A 55 2.45 -24.32 -3.01
CA GLY A 55 2.04 -24.20 -4.42
C GLY A 55 1.37 -22.89 -4.83
N VAL A 56 0.81 -22.12 -3.89
CA VAL A 56 0.07 -20.86 -4.17
C VAL A 56 0.94 -19.74 -4.76
N LEU A 57 2.24 -19.71 -4.45
CA LEU A 57 3.19 -18.73 -5.01
C LEU A 57 3.98 -19.26 -6.21
N SER A 58 3.78 -20.52 -6.62
CA SER A 58 4.63 -21.19 -7.62
C SER A 58 4.58 -20.55 -9.02
N THR A 59 3.50 -19.83 -9.32
CA THR A 59 3.27 -19.12 -10.58
C THR A 59 3.70 -17.66 -10.55
N LEU A 60 3.99 -17.09 -9.38
CA LEU A 60 4.38 -15.68 -9.29
C LEU A 60 5.82 -15.51 -9.80
N PRO A 61 6.07 -14.64 -10.80
CA PRO A 61 7.41 -14.40 -11.34
C PRO A 61 8.42 -14.01 -10.25
N ARG A 62 7.98 -13.19 -9.28
CA ARG A 62 8.77 -12.76 -8.12
C ARG A 62 9.25 -13.93 -7.25
N TYR A 63 8.45 -15.00 -7.11
CA TYR A 63 8.85 -16.17 -6.33
C TYR A 63 10.07 -16.88 -6.93
N ARG A 64 10.20 -16.89 -8.25
CA ARG A 64 11.38 -17.44 -8.95
C ARG A 64 12.56 -16.48 -8.90
N GLN A 65 12.30 -15.19 -9.11
CA GLN A 65 13.33 -14.15 -9.13
C GLN A 65 14.06 -14.01 -7.79
N TYR A 66 13.36 -14.23 -6.67
CA TYR A 66 13.95 -14.11 -5.32
C TYR A 66 14.50 -15.42 -4.77
N GLY A 67 14.81 -16.39 -5.64
CA GLY A 67 15.43 -17.66 -5.25
C GLY A 67 14.56 -18.55 -4.37
N ARG A 68 13.24 -18.29 -4.33
CA ARG A 68 12.28 -18.97 -3.44
C ARG A 68 12.60 -18.82 -1.95
N LEU A 69 13.31 -17.76 -1.57
CA LEU A 69 13.61 -17.43 -0.18
C LEU A 69 12.32 -17.20 0.61
N LEU A 70 12.32 -17.66 1.85
CA LEU A 70 11.28 -17.38 2.85
C LEU A 70 11.66 -16.17 3.70
N THR A 71 10.67 -15.45 4.23
CA THR A 71 10.89 -14.34 5.18
C THR A 71 11.81 -14.77 6.32
N GLU A 72 11.60 -15.97 6.87
CA GLU A 72 12.41 -16.53 7.95
C GLU A 72 13.88 -16.78 7.56
N GLU A 73 14.20 -17.00 6.29
CA GLU A 73 15.58 -17.21 5.83
C GLU A 73 16.36 -15.89 5.67
N CYS A 74 15.62 -14.78 5.61
CA CYS A 74 16.14 -13.43 5.46
C CYS A 74 16.12 -12.63 6.78
N SER A 75 15.62 -13.21 7.88
CA SER A 75 15.36 -12.48 9.13
C SER A 75 16.05 -13.10 10.34
N ASP A 76 16.44 -12.28 11.30
CA ASP A 76 16.77 -12.68 12.68
C ASP A 76 15.54 -12.62 13.58
N LEU A 77 14.64 -11.65 13.35
CA LEU A 77 13.33 -11.56 13.99
C LEU A 77 12.23 -11.46 12.92
N VAL A 78 11.12 -12.14 13.14
CA VAL A 78 9.97 -12.07 12.25
C VAL A 78 8.75 -11.50 12.96
N LEU A 79 8.24 -10.38 12.45
CA LEU A 79 6.96 -9.79 12.87
C LEU A 79 5.83 -10.31 11.97
N THR A 80 4.64 -10.46 12.54
CA THR A 80 3.47 -10.93 11.78
C THR A 80 2.46 -9.80 11.68
N SER A 81 2.11 -9.38 10.45
CA SER A 81 1.13 -8.31 10.20
C SER A 81 -0.29 -8.61 10.69
N GLY A 82 -0.58 -9.87 11.05
CA GLY A 82 -1.92 -10.32 11.40
C GLY A 82 -2.84 -10.48 10.19
N VAL A 83 -2.38 -10.12 8.99
CA VAL A 83 -3.15 -10.27 7.74
C VAL A 83 -2.97 -11.72 7.22
N PRO A 84 -4.06 -12.46 6.96
CA PRO A 84 -3.98 -13.83 6.46
C PRO A 84 -3.36 -13.88 5.06
N PHE A 85 -2.68 -14.99 4.75
CA PHE A 85 -1.92 -15.14 3.51
C PHE A 85 -2.78 -15.00 2.24
N THR A 86 -3.96 -15.59 2.22
CA THR A 86 -4.96 -15.36 1.18
C THR A 86 -5.60 -14.03 1.49
N GLU A 87 -5.49 -13.04 0.59
CA GLU A 87 -6.33 -11.85 0.66
C GLU A 87 -7.79 -12.32 0.81
N GLY A 88 -8.29 -12.19 2.04
CA GLY A 88 -9.65 -12.52 2.34
C GLY A 88 -10.50 -11.51 1.58
N VAL A 89 -11.21 -11.99 0.58
CA VAL A 89 -12.36 -11.28 0.05
C VAL A 89 -13.26 -10.97 1.24
N LEU A 90 -13.27 -9.72 1.67
CA LEU A 90 -14.28 -9.20 2.59
C LEU A 90 -15.59 -9.27 1.84
N HIS A 91 -16.47 -10.15 2.32
CA HIS A 91 -17.86 -10.14 1.91
C HIS A 91 -18.54 -8.98 2.66
N ILE A 92 -19.01 -7.99 1.90
CA ILE A 92 -19.78 -6.86 2.41
C ILE A 92 -21.25 -7.19 2.09
N PRO A 93 -22.05 -7.66 3.07
CA PRO A 93 -23.44 -8.09 2.83
C PRO A 93 -24.31 -7.04 2.14
N GLU A 94 -24.01 -5.76 2.36
CA GLU A 94 -24.72 -4.61 1.82
C GLU A 94 -24.39 -4.37 0.33
N ILE A 95 -23.28 -4.91 -0.18
CA ILE A 95 -22.88 -4.82 -1.60
C ILE A 95 -22.42 -6.21 -2.09
N PRO A 96 -23.34 -7.19 -2.25
CA PRO A 96 -22.99 -8.60 -2.52
C PRO A 96 -22.17 -8.82 -3.81
N ALA A 97 -22.26 -7.88 -4.76
CA ALA A 97 -21.56 -7.92 -6.03
C ALA A 97 -20.08 -7.53 -5.92
N VAL A 98 -19.66 -6.86 -4.84
CA VAL A 98 -18.31 -6.34 -4.68
C VAL A 98 -17.58 -7.14 -3.59
N ARG A 99 -16.42 -7.66 -3.96
CA ARG A 99 -15.49 -8.33 -3.07
C ARG A 99 -14.40 -7.33 -2.72
N ALA A 100 -14.30 -6.94 -1.44
CA ALA A 100 -13.27 -6.00 -0.99
C ALA A 100 -12.02 -6.74 -0.52
N CYS A 101 -10.85 -6.11 -0.65
CA CYS A 101 -9.57 -6.67 -0.27
C CYS A 101 -8.99 -5.92 0.95
N ALA A 102 -8.53 -6.66 1.98
CA ALA A 102 -7.77 -6.09 3.07
C ALA A 102 -6.31 -5.85 2.63
N MET A 103 -5.95 -4.58 2.45
CA MET A 103 -4.66 -4.16 1.89
C MET A 103 -3.46 -4.48 2.81
N SER A 104 -2.46 -5.18 2.27
CA SER A 104 -1.27 -5.69 2.98
C SER A 104 -0.26 -4.63 3.44
N VAL A 105 -0.15 -3.49 2.75
CA VAL A 105 0.88 -2.47 3.04
C VAL A 105 0.61 -1.67 4.32
N GLN A 106 -0.64 -1.63 4.79
CA GLN A 106 -1.02 -0.92 6.02
C GLN A 106 -0.37 -1.53 7.27
N GLY A 107 -0.35 -2.87 7.36
CA GLY A 107 0.26 -3.55 8.52
C GLY A 107 1.78 -3.31 8.62
N VAL A 108 2.47 -3.28 7.48
CA VAL A 108 3.92 -2.95 7.43
C VAL A 108 4.17 -1.51 7.85
N GLY A 109 3.37 -0.57 7.31
CA GLY A 109 3.46 0.83 7.66
C GLY A 109 3.26 1.07 9.16
N MET A 110 2.32 0.36 9.79
CA MET A 110 2.11 0.46 11.24
C MET A 110 3.33 -0.01 12.04
N PHE A 111 3.93 -1.15 11.67
CA PHE A 111 5.17 -1.60 12.34
C PHE A 111 6.31 -0.61 12.18
N TYR A 112 6.50 -0.06 10.99
CA TYR A 112 7.54 0.94 10.75
C TYR A 112 7.40 2.15 11.69
N TRP A 113 6.19 2.71 11.80
CA TRP A 113 5.96 3.88 12.65
C TRP A 113 6.02 3.56 14.14
N MET A 114 5.51 2.40 14.57
CA MET A 114 5.68 1.94 15.95
C MET A 114 7.16 1.76 16.30
N LEU A 115 7.93 1.07 15.46
CA LEU A 115 9.38 0.89 15.67
C LEU A 115 10.10 2.23 15.73
N SER A 116 9.76 3.16 14.83
CA SER A 116 10.35 4.51 14.81
C SER A 116 10.04 5.29 16.10
N ALA A 117 8.81 5.20 16.60
CA ALA A 117 8.42 5.82 17.87
C ALA A 117 9.19 5.20 19.05
N GLU A 118 9.30 3.88 19.10
CA GLU A 118 10.05 3.14 20.12
C GLU A 118 11.55 3.49 20.10
N ILE A 119 12.15 3.60 18.92
CA ILE A 119 13.55 4.03 18.75
C ILE A 119 13.73 5.45 19.30
N ALA A 120 12.88 6.39 18.90
CA ALA A 120 12.99 7.79 19.31
C ALA A 120 12.84 7.99 20.83
N VAL A 121 12.00 7.19 21.50
CA VAL A 121 11.86 7.23 22.96
C VAL A 121 13.13 6.74 23.65
N ARG A 122 13.71 5.63 23.18
CA ARG A 122 14.92 5.03 23.78
C ARG A 122 16.17 5.86 23.53
N ASP A 123 16.29 6.48 22.36
CA ASP A 123 17.38 7.40 22.03
C ASP A 123 17.43 8.58 23.02
N LYS A 124 16.27 9.03 23.50
CA LYS A 124 16.14 10.07 24.53
C LYS A 124 16.32 9.58 25.98
N GLY A 125 16.74 8.33 26.18
CA GLY A 125 16.97 7.75 27.52
C GLY A 125 15.74 7.11 28.16
N GLY A 126 14.68 6.82 27.39
CA GLY A 126 13.54 6.03 27.86
C GLY A 126 13.92 4.56 28.14
N GLU A 127 13.12 3.88 28.97
CA GLU A 127 13.39 2.50 29.40
C GLU A 127 13.28 1.47 28.25
N MET A 128 14.02 0.37 28.39
CA MET A 128 13.95 -0.77 27.48
C MET A 128 12.73 -1.66 27.80
N GLY A 129 11.65 -1.49 27.04
CA GLY A 129 10.42 -2.29 27.12
C GLY A 129 9.36 -1.73 26.18
N GLY A 130 8.31 -2.49 25.80
CA GLY A 130 7.26 -1.97 24.91
C GLY A 130 6.65 -0.69 25.48
N SER A 131 6.87 0.45 24.83
CA SER A 131 6.50 1.74 25.41
C SER A 131 5.05 2.08 25.14
N GLU A 132 4.53 3.04 25.91
CA GLU A 132 3.22 3.65 25.66
C GLU A 132 3.13 4.30 24.26
N LYS A 133 4.25 4.62 23.60
CA LYS A 133 4.25 5.34 22.31
C LYS A 133 3.88 4.48 21.11
N ALA A 134 4.32 3.22 21.03
CA ALA A 134 3.81 2.31 20.01
C ALA A 134 2.30 2.07 20.18
N LEU A 135 1.84 1.96 21.43
CA LEU A 135 0.42 1.79 21.74
C LEU A 135 -0.39 3.05 21.38
N GLU A 136 0.11 4.23 21.72
CA GLU A 136 -0.49 5.52 21.37
C GLU A 136 -0.63 5.67 19.84
N TYR A 137 0.37 5.25 19.07
CA TYR A 137 0.29 5.24 17.61
C TYR A 137 -0.84 4.35 17.10
N ILE A 138 -0.99 3.13 17.63
CA ILE A 138 -2.07 2.22 17.22
C ILE A 138 -3.45 2.74 17.61
N GLU A 139 -3.60 3.31 18.81
CA GLU A 139 -4.86 3.92 19.22
C GLU A 139 -5.22 5.12 18.34
N LEU A 140 -4.24 5.95 17.96
CA LEU A 140 -4.44 7.05 17.02
C LEU A 140 -4.90 6.55 15.63
N VAL A 141 -4.29 5.46 15.12
CA VAL A 141 -4.71 4.84 13.85
C VAL A 141 -6.14 4.32 13.95
N LYS A 142 -6.50 3.64 15.04
CA LYS A 142 -7.88 3.15 15.28
C LYS A 142 -8.87 4.31 15.36
N GLU A 143 -8.52 5.39 16.07
CA GLU A 143 -9.34 6.58 16.18
C GLU A 143 -9.57 7.22 14.80
N ARG A 144 -8.52 7.43 14.02
CA ARG A 144 -8.61 7.98 12.66
C ARG A 144 -9.41 7.07 11.73
N GLY A 145 -9.20 5.75 11.80
CA GLY A 145 -9.99 4.77 11.06
C GLY A 145 -11.47 4.81 11.44
N ALA A 146 -11.79 5.01 12.71
CA ALA A 146 -13.18 5.15 13.15
C ALA A 146 -13.85 6.42 12.60
N ARG A 147 -13.10 7.51 12.37
CA ARG A 147 -13.62 8.75 11.77
C ARG A 147 -14.08 8.59 10.32
N ILE A 148 -13.53 7.60 9.58
CA ILE A 148 -13.99 7.26 8.22
C ILE A 148 -15.49 6.92 8.20
N ARG A 149 -16.06 6.49 9.33
CA ARG A 149 -17.52 6.29 9.45
C ARG A 149 -18.34 7.53 9.12
N GLY A 150 -17.78 8.73 9.33
CA GLY A 150 -18.42 10.00 8.96
C GLY A 150 -18.57 10.19 7.45
N ASP A 151 -17.80 9.45 6.65
CA ASP A 151 -17.81 9.56 5.19
C ASP A 151 -18.66 8.46 4.52
N LEU A 152 -19.30 7.55 5.27
CA LEU A 152 -20.01 6.41 4.69
C LEU A 152 -21.11 6.82 3.70
N ASP A 153 -21.86 7.88 3.99
CA ASP A 153 -22.88 8.39 3.08
C ASP A 153 -22.26 8.96 1.78
N GLN A 154 -21.10 9.59 1.88
CA GLN A 154 -20.37 10.11 0.72
C GLN A 154 -19.75 8.99 -0.11
N ILE A 155 -19.25 7.94 0.55
CA ILE A 155 -18.73 6.73 -0.09
C ILE A 155 -19.85 6.02 -0.86
N ASP A 156 -21.04 5.87 -0.26
CA ASP A 156 -22.19 5.28 -0.94
C ASP A 156 -22.64 6.12 -2.14
N ALA A 157 -22.76 7.44 -1.96
CA ALA A 157 -23.10 8.35 -3.05
C ALA A 157 -22.07 8.30 -4.21
N ALA A 158 -20.77 8.24 -3.89
CA ALA A 158 -19.71 8.09 -4.88
C ALA A 158 -19.83 6.74 -5.61
N ALA A 159 -20.06 5.65 -4.88
CA ALA A 159 -20.24 4.32 -5.45
C ALA A 159 -21.45 4.26 -6.40
N GLN A 160 -22.60 4.82 -6.00
CA GLN A 160 -23.80 4.92 -6.85
C GLN A 160 -23.50 5.71 -8.14
N ALA A 161 -22.80 6.85 -8.03
CA ALA A 161 -22.42 7.65 -9.19
C ALA A 161 -21.46 6.92 -10.14
N MET A 162 -20.52 6.14 -9.58
CA MET A 162 -19.59 5.29 -10.34
C MET A 162 -20.36 4.18 -11.08
N VAL A 163 -21.27 3.49 -10.41
CA VAL A 163 -22.10 2.44 -11.02
C VAL A 163 -22.92 2.98 -12.18
N GLU A 164 -23.57 4.13 -12.00
CA GLU A 164 -24.38 4.74 -13.05
C GLU A 164 -23.53 5.21 -14.24
N CYS A 165 -22.32 5.72 -13.98
CA CYS A 165 -21.36 6.05 -15.03
C CYS A 165 -21.00 4.82 -15.88
N VAL A 166 -20.65 3.71 -15.23
CA VAL A 166 -20.28 2.45 -15.89
C VAL A 166 -21.45 1.87 -16.69
N LYS A 167 -22.67 1.87 -16.14
CA LYS A 167 -23.88 1.40 -16.84
C LYS A 167 -24.15 2.15 -18.14
N ASN A 168 -23.77 3.43 -18.18
CA ASN A 168 -23.91 4.27 -19.37
C ASN A 168 -22.69 4.21 -20.32
N GLY A 169 -21.79 3.25 -20.11
CA GLY A 169 -20.62 3.01 -20.96
C GLY A 169 -19.39 3.87 -20.63
N GLY A 170 -19.42 4.62 -19.53
CA GLY A 170 -18.29 5.40 -19.05
C GLY A 170 -17.16 4.53 -18.50
N ARG A 171 -15.93 5.06 -18.57
CA ARG A 171 -14.70 4.39 -18.12
C ARG A 171 -14.28 4.87 -16.72
N TYR A 172 -13.61 3.97 -15.99
CA TYR A 172 -12.98 4.26 -14.71
C TYR A 172 -11.49 4.57 -14.94
N TRP A 173 -11.13 5.84 -14.78
CA TRP A 173 -9.76 6.32 -14.74
C TRP A 173 -9.22 6.47 -13.31
N THR A 174 -7.92 6.25 -13.14
CA THR A 174 -7.19 6.64 -11.93
C THR A 174 -6.02 7.53 -12.31
N HIS A 175 -5.73 8.52 -11.46
CA HIS A 175 -4.55 9.37 -11.57
C HIS A 175 -3.99 9.67 -10.18
N SER A 176 -2.66 9.72 -10.06
CA SER A 176 -1.99 10.30 -8.90
C SER A 176 -0.64 10.84 -9.33
N TYR A 177 -0.35 12.08 -8.97
CA TYR A 177 0.97 12.66 -9.00
C TYR A 177 1.58 12.64 -7.59
N GLY A 178 2.84 12.22 -7.49
CA GLY A 178 3.52 11.98 -6.21
C GLY A 178 3.47 10.51 -5.77
N CYS A 179 3.28 10.28 -4.47
CA CYS A 179 3.20 8.97 -3.82
C CYS A 179 2.19 8.08 -4.57
N LYS A 180 2.65 6.93 -5.08
CA LYS A 180 2.03 6.11 -6.15
C LYS A 180 0.73 5.40 -5.74
N MET A 181 -0.27 6.13 -5.25
CA MET A 181 -1.59 5.59 -4.91
C MET A 181 -2.26 4.94 -6.12
N ASP A 182 -1.98 5.41 -7.34
CA ASP A 182 -2.35 4.74 -8.57
C ASP A 182 -1.91 3.27 -8.59
N SER A 183 -0.64 2.97 -8.25
CA SER A 183 -0.08 1.61 -8.22
C SER A 183 -0.78 0.69 -7.22
N GLU A 184 -1.32 1.25 -6.15
CA GLU A 184 -2.17 0.50 -5.23
C GLU A 184 -3.55 0.24 -5.87
N ILE A 185 -4.17 1.26 -6.48
CA ILE A 185 -5.50 1.14 -7.10
C ILE A 185 -5.53 0.21 -8.32
N TYR A 186 -4.57 0.29 -9.24
CA TYR A 186 -4.54 -0.54 -10.46
C TYR A 186 -3.70 -1.83 -10.32
N GLY A 187 -2.77 -1.90 -9.37
CA GLY A 187 -1.72 -2.92 -9.33
C GLY A 187 -1.72 -3.85 -8.12
N ARG A 188 -1.93 -3.34 -6.90
CA ARG A 188 -1.77 -4.10 -5.65
C ARG A 188 -3.06 -4.39 -4.90
N ALA A 189 -4.00 -3.45 -4.84
CA ALA A 189 -5.25 -3.59 -4.08
C ALA A 189 -6.31 -4.46 -4.79
N SER A 190 -5.94 -5.21 -5.83
CA SER A 190 -6.88 -5.98 -6.65
C SER A 190 -8.08 -5.11 -7.08
N GLY A 191 -7.81 -3.88 -7.54
CA GLY A 191 -8.84 -2.98 -8.06
C GLY A 191 -9.67 -3.65 -9.15
N LEU A 192 -10.86 -3.10 -9.44
CA LEU A 192 -11.72 -3.63 -10.49
C LEU A 192 -10.91 -3.73 -11.79
N ALA A 193 -11.00 -4.87 -12.50
CA ALA A 193 -10.24 -5.11 -13.75
C ALA A 193 -10.49 -4.08 -14.86
N MET A 194 -11.45 -3.18 -14.66
CA MET A 194 -11.81 -2.07 -15.54
C MET A 194 -11.04 -0.76 -15.29
N VAL A 195 -10.28 -0.65 -14.18
CA VAL A 195 -9.54 0.58 -13.85
C VAL A 195 -8.40 0.78 -14.84
N GLN A 196 -8.28 1.99 -15.37
CA GLN A 196 -7.18 2.37 -16.26
C GLN A 196 -6.45 3.61 -15.74
N LEU A 197 -5.15 3.69 -16.00
CA LEU A 197 -4.36 4.87 -15.67
C LEU A 197 -4.60 5.97 -16.72
N ILE A 198 -4.90 7.18 -16.27
CA ILE A 198 -4.93 8.38 -17.12
C ILE A 198 -3.73 9.27 -16.78
N ARG A 199 -3.07 9.82 -17.80
CA ARG A 199 -1.93 10.74 -17.64
C ARG A 199 -2.17 12.00 -18.43
N SER A 200 -1.51 13.09 -18.05
CA SER A 200 -1.63 14.38 -18.73
C SER A 200 -1.30 14.26 -20.22
N GLU A 201 -0.30 13.43 -20.56
CA GLU A 201 0.12 13.21 -21.95
C GLU A 201 -0.92 12.55 -22.86
N ASN A 202 -1.90 11.81 -22.31
CA ASN A 202 -2.86 11.03 -23.09
C ASN A 202 -4.33 11.29 -22.71
N MET A 203 -4.57 12.29 -21.87
CA MET A 203 -5.89 12.58 -21.33
C MET A 203 -6.90 12.94 -22.43
N GLU A 204 -6.54 13.88 -23.31
CA GLU A 204 -7.44 14.37 -24.36
C GLU A 204 -7.80 13.30 -25.41
N GLU A 205 -6.92 12.32 -25.62
CA GLU A 205 -7.17 11.21 -26.55
C GLU A 205 -8.08 10.15 -25.92
N LYS A 206 -7.90 9.87 -24.63
CA LYS A 206 -8.50 8.68 -23.97
C LYS A 206 -9.76 8.97 -23.20
N ALA A 207 -9.81 10.10 -22.48
CA ALA A 207 -10.91 10.43 -21.61
C ALA A 207 -12.06 11.07 -22.41
N LYS A 208 -13.29 10.70 -22.07
CA LYS A 208 -14.50 11.17 -22.77
C LYS A 208 -15.51 11.76 -21.80
N PRO A 209 -16.38 12.67 -22.27
CA PRO A 209 -17.52 13.11 -21.48
C PRO A 209 -18.33 11.90 -20.98
N GLY A 210 -18.69 11.93 -19.70
CA GLY A 210 -19.40 10.84 -19.05
C GLY A 210 -18.50 9.75 -18.45
N ASP A 211 -17.18 9.80 -18.62
CA ASP A 211 -16.25 8.99 -17.82
C ASP A 211 -16.16 9.51 -16.37
N PHE A 212 -15.48 8.76 -15.50
CA PHE A 212 -15.08 9.25 -14.18
C PHE A 212 -13.61 8.94 -13.88
N ALA A 213 -13.01 9.76 -13.01
CA ALA A 213 -11.65 9.62 -12.55
C ALA A 213 -11.56 9.71 -11.03
N VAL A 214 -10.82 8.79 -10.42
CA VAL A 214 -10.39 8.90 -9.02
C VAL A 214 -9.00 9.50 -8.98
N ILE A 215 -8.86 10.60 -8.22
CA ILE A 215 -7.58 11.24 -7.94
C ILE A 215 -7.32 11.11 -6.45
N ALA A 216 -6.38 10.25 -6.09
CA ALA A 216 -5.99 10.01 -4.70
C ALA A 216 -4.62 10.64 -4.42
N GLY A 217 -4.50 11.39 -3.34
CA GLY A 217 -3.26 12.04 -2.93
C GLY A 217 -3.04 12.05 -1.42
N GLU A 218 -1.79 11.96 -0.99
CA GLU A 218 -1.40 12.11 0.42
C GLU A 218 -1.47 13.56 0.91
N PHE A 219 -1.49 14.52 -0.03
CA PHE A 219 -1.61 15.95 0.21
C PHE A 219 -2.75 16.51 -0.64
N SER A 220 -3.52 17.43 -0.08
CA SER A 220 -4.72 17.99 -0.73
C SER A 220 -4.41 19.05 -1.78
N ASP A 221 -3.19 19.59 -1.81
CA ASP A 221 -2.80 20.76 -2.62
C ASP A 221 -1.69 20.47 -3.64
N VAL A 222 -1.43 19.20 -3.96
CA VAL A 222 -0.49 18.83 -5.03
C VAL A 222 -0.95 19.45 -6.35
N LYS A 223 -0.16 20.42 -6.85
CA LYS A 223 -0.49 21.24 -8.01
C LYS A 223 -0.91 20.39 -9.21
N GLU A 224 -0.16 19.35 -9.52
CA GLU A 224 -0.39 18.47 -10.66
C GLU A 224 -1.70 17.70 -10.54
N ASN A 225 -2.06 17.24 -9.33
CA ASN A 225 -3.35 16.59 -9.06
C ASN A 225 -4.51 17.57 -9.25
N VAL A 226 -4.35 18.82 -8.78
CA VAL A 226 -5.37 19.87 -8.93
C VAL A 226 -5.53 20.28 -10.40
N GLU A 227 -4.44 20.42 -11.13
CA GLU A 227 -4.45 20.73 -12.57
C GLU A 227 -5.10 19.62 -13.38
N MET A 228 -4.76 18.36 -13.10
CA MET A 228 -5.41 17.20 -13.70
C MET A 228 -6.91 17.17 -13.39
N ALA A 229 -7.30 17.40 -12.13
CA ALA A 229 -8.71 17.44 -11.74
C ALA A 229 -9.49 18.50 -12.52
N ARG A 230 -8.91 19.68 -12.72
CA ARG A 230 -9.51 20.77 -13.51
C ARG A 230 -9.63 20.41 -14.99
N ALA A 231 -8.58 19.81 -15.55
CA ALA A 231 -8.54 19.41 -16.96
C ALA A 231 -9.53 18.28 -17.29
N LEU A 232 -9.68 17.29 -16.41
CA LEU A 232 -10.68 16.24 -16.57
C LEU A 232 -12.11 16.80 -16.48
N LYS A 233 -12.36 17.72 -15.54
CA LYS A 233 -13.66 18.37 -15.42
C LYS A 233 -14.03 19.19 -16.66
N SER A 234 -13.07 19.88 -17.29
CA SER A 234 -13.36 20.72 -18.46
C SER A 234 -13.81 19.92 -19.69
N ILE A 235 -13.45 18.63 -19.78
CA ILE A 235 -13.88 17.72 -20.84
C ILE A 235 -15.06 16.82 -20.43
N GLY A 236 -15.72 17.11 -19.31
CA GLY A 236 -16.94 16.41 -18.87
C GLY A 236 -16.71 15.09 -18.14
N VAL A 237 -15.50 14.85 -17.63
CA VAL A 237 -15.20 13.71 -16.75
C VAL A 237 -15.59 14.05 -15.31
N LYS A 238 -16.28 13.14 -14.63
CA LYS A 238 -16.58 13.28 -13.19
C LYS A 238 -15.33 12.98 -12.38
N VAL A 239 -14.93 13.87 -11.48
CA VAL A 239 -13.73 13.67 -10.64
C VAL A 239 -14.13 13.40 -9.20
N ILE A 240 -13.62 12.29 -8.66
CA ILE A 240 -13.70 11.89 -7.26
C ILE A 240 -12.31 12.10 -6.67
N ALA A 241 -12.20 12.95 -5.65
CA ALA A 241 -10.92 13.21 -4.97
C ALA A 241 -10.89 12.46 -3.63
N VAL A 242 -9.77 11.81 -3.33
CA VAL A 242 -9.51 11.17 -2.04
C VAL A 242 -8.21 11.74 -1.50
N GLY A 243 -8.23 12.28 -0.29
CA GLY A 243 -7.03 12.86 0.31
C GLY A 243 -7.23 13.21 1.78
N PRO A 244 -6.20 13.75 2.43
CA PRO A 244 -6.34 14.24 3.80
C PRO A 244 -7.38 15.36 3.87
N ALA A 245 -8.07 15.41 5.01
CA ALA A 245 -8.92 16.54 5.39
C ALA A 245 -8.08 17.79 5.69
#